data_AF-A0A9C8FXF0-F1
#
_entry.id   AF-A0A9C8FXF0-F1
#
_cell.length_a   1.000
_cell.length_b   1.000
_cell.length_c   1.000
_cell.angle_alpha   90.00
_cell.angle_beta   90.00
_cell.angle_gamma   90.00
#
_symmetry.space_group_name_H-M   'P 1'
#
loop_
_entity.id
_entity.type
_entity.pdbx_description
1 polymer ?
#
loop_
_entity_poly.entity_id
_entity_poly.type
_entity_poly.pdbx_seq_one_letter_code
_entity_poly.pdbx_strand_id
1 'polypeptide(L)'
;MAMGLYVHGVELHPGMRLQIDERGDELRPGRYESRDPVVWELVALRSRKADEAYYEVASGRTYSLAQVMRRAKLQRKEASGDLVQLPAGSDYLVVREYQSGRLLGHRCYSVDMLAQIREIKIL
;
A
#
# COMPACT_ATOMS: atom_id res chain seq x y z
N MET A 1 -17.53 -1.56 12.58
CA MET A 1 -17.58 -0.13 12.21
C MET A 1 -16.66 0.04 11.02
N ALA A 2 -17.14 0.62 9.93
CA ALA A 2 -16.27 0.96 8.79
C ALA A 2 -15.40 2.14 9.22
N MET A 3 -14.08 2.03 9.04
CA MET A 3 -13.16 3.13 9.30
C MET A 3 -13.19 4.07 8.09
N GLY A 4 -13.70 5.28 8.26
CA GLY A 4 -13.61 6.33 7.26
C GLY A 4 -12.26 7.02 7.38
N LEU A 5 -11.44 6.95 6.34
CA LEU A 5 -10.17 7.68 6.27
C LEU A 5 -10.37 8.93 5.42
N TYR A 6 -10.21 10.11 6.02
CA TYR A 6 -10.35 11.38 5.32
C TYR A 6 -9.00 12.01 5.05
N VAL A 7 -8.73 12.37 3.80
CA VAL A 7 -7.56 13.14 3.41
C VAL A 7 -8.02 14.39 2.69
N HIS A 8 -7.58 15.56 3.17
CA HIS A 8 -8.01 16.87 2.68
C HIS A 8 -9.55 17.03 2.54
N GLY A 9 -10.29 16.43 3.48
CA GLY A 9 -11.75 16.49 3.48
C GLY A 9 -12.46 15.49 2.56
N VAL A 10 -11.73 14.61 1.88
CA VAL A 10 -12.31 13.54 1.07
C VAL A 10 -12.14 12.19 1.75
N GLU A 11 -13.23 11.43 1.84
CA GLU A 11 -13.21 10.06 2.32
C GLU A 11 -12.60 9.13 1.27
N LEU A 12 -11.59 8.35 1.66
CA LEU A 12 -10.93 7.39 0.81
C LEU A 12 -11.62 6.03 0.89
N HIS A 13 -11.89 5.45 -0.28
CA HIS A 13 -12.57 4.15 -0.41
C HIS A 13 -11.85 3.22 -1.38
N PRO A 14 -11.91 1.89 -1.17
CA PRO A 14 -11.42 0.91 -2.13
C PRO A 14 -11.98 1.16 -3.55
N GLY A 15 -11.11 1.08 -4.56
CA GLY A 15 -11.40 1.39 -5.96
C GLY A 15 -11.03 2.82 -6.37
N MET A 16 -10.78 3.73 -5.44
CA MET A 16 -10.35 5.09 -5.76
C MET A 16 -8.94 5.11 -6.35
N ARG A 17 -8.75 5.96 -7.36
CA ARG A 17 -7.43 6.23 -7.94
C ARG A 17 -6.94 7.59 -7.48
N LEU A 18 -5.73 7.60 -6.93
CA LEU A 18 -5.11 8.74 -6.29
C LEU A 18 -3.78 8.97 -6.99
N GLN A 19 -3.60 10.13 -7.62
CA GLN A 19 -2.29 10.60 -8.01
C GLN A 19 -1.61 11.21 -6.79
N ILE A 20 -0.40 10.74 -6.49
CA ILE A 20 0.37 11.16 -5.32
C ILE A 20 1.51 12.06 -5.78
N ASP A 21 1.59 13.27 -5.23
CA ASP A 21 2.78 14.13 -5.32
C ASP A 21 3.56 14.02 -4.02
N GLU A 22 4.72 13.36 -4.08
CA GLU A 22 5.60 13.19 -2.93
C GLU A 22 6.59 14.35 -2.85
N ARG A 23 6.94 14.81 -1.64
CA ARG A 23 8.09 15.72 -1.50
C ARG A 23 9.35 14.98 -1.97
N GLY A 24 10.07 15.60 -2.91
CA GLY A 24 11.15 15.00 -3.68
C GLY A 24 12.18 14.22 -2.87
N ASP A 25 12.65 13.13 -3.47
CA ASP A 25 13.81 12.28 -3.15
C ASP A 25 13.90 11.60 -1.77
N GLU A 26 13.19 12.04 -0.73
CA GLU A 26 13.42 11.50 0.63
C GLU A 26 12.75 10.14 0.92
N LEU A 27 11.68 9.77 0.19
CA LEU A 27 11.00 8.50 0.43
C LEU A 27 11.43 7.37 -0.51
N ARG A 28 12.17 7.67 -1.59
CA ARG A 28 12.39 6.71 -2.69
C ARG A 28 13.76 6.86 -3.38
N PRO A 29 14.90 6.59 -2.72
CA PRO A 29 16.19 6.58 -3.42
C PRO A 29 16.21 5.47 -4.49
N GLY A 30 16.32 5.88 -5.77
CA GLY A 30 16.80 5.04 -6.87
C GLY A 30 15.81 4.13 -7.60
N ARG A 31 14.50 4.43 -7.68
CA ARG A 31 13.55 3.57 -8.43
C ARG A 31 12.72 4.22 -9.53
N TYR A 32 12.76 5.54 -9.66
CA TYR A 32 11.96 6.26 -10.63
C TYR A 32 12.85 7.20 -11.44
N GLU A 33 13.38 6.70 -12.56
CA GLU A 33 14.12 7.51 -13.53
C GLU A 33 13.19 8.44 -14.33
N SER A 34 11.87 8.22 -14.25
CA SER A 34 10.84 9.01 -14.94
C SER A 34 10.20 10.06 -14.04
N ARG A 35 9.95 11.25 -14.63
CA ARG A 35 9.13 12.33 -14.04
C ARG A 35 7.63 12.02 -14.05
N ASP A 36 7.22 10.86 -14.55
CA ASP A 36 5.82 10.49 -14.65
C ASP A 36 5.19 10.33 -13.26
N PRO A 37 3.95 10.83 -13.07
CA PRO A 37 3.27 10.78 -11.79
C PRO A 37 2.97 9.34 -11.37
N VAL A 38 3.12 9.08 -10.07
CA VAL A 38 2.73 7.82 -9.46
C VAL A 38 1.24 7.86 -9.13
N VAL A 39 0.53 6.81 -9.52
CA VAL A 39 -0.90 6.64 -9.25
C VAL A 39 -1.11 5.42 -8.36
N TRP A 40 -1.84 5.60 -7.27
CA TRP A 40 -2.30 4.55 -6.38
C TRP A 40 -3.76 4.22 -6.67
N GLU A 41 -4.07 2.96 -6.90
CA GLU A 41 -5.43 2.45 -6.80
C GLU A 41 -5.60 1.80 -5.42
N LEU A 42 -6.51 2.34 -4.60
CA LEU A 42 -6.77 1.85 -3.26
C LEU A 42 -7.46 0.48 -3.31
N VAL A 43 -6.81 -0.55 -2.78
CA VAL A 43 -7.34 -1.92 -2.73
C VAL A 43 -8.08 -2.16 -1.42
N ALA A 44 -7.51 -1.74 -0.30
CA ALA A 44 -8.09 -1.95 1.01
C ALA A 44 -7.57 -0.90 2.01
N LEU A 45 -8.39 -0.62 3.02
CA LEU A 45 -8.04 0.14 4.20
C LEU A 45 -8.32 -0.73 5.42
N ARG A 46 -7.31 -0.96 6.27
CA ARG A 46 -7.41 -1.92 7.37
C ARG A 46 -6.59 -1.52 8.57
N SER A 47 -7.00 -2.05 9.72
CA SER A 47 -6.21 -2.03 10.95
C SER A 47 -5.43 -3.33 11.10
N ARG A 48 -4.15 -3.21 11.45
CA ARG A 48 -3.22 -4.30 11.71
C ARG A 48 -3.43 -4.87 13.12
N LYS A 49 -3.50 -6.19 13.23
CA LYS A 49 -3.39 -6.90 14.51
C LYS A 49 -1.93 -7.18 14.85
N ALA A 50 -1.65 -7.34 16.14
CA ALA A 50 -0.29 -7.49 16.65
C ALA A 50 0.49 -8.68 16.05
N ASP A 51 -0.20 -9.76 15.68
CA ASP A 51 0.38 -10.98 15.11
C ASP A 51 0.45 -10.98 13.58
N GLU A 52 -0.09 -9.96 12.92
CA GLU A 52 -0.07 -9.83 11.47
C GLU A 52 1.22 -9.15 10.99
N ALA A 53 1.82 -9.70 9.95
CA ALA A 53 3.04 -9.16 9.34
C ALA A 53 2.93 -9.02 7.82
N TYR A 54 2.03 -9.79 7.19
CA TYR A 54 1.86 -9.81 5.74
C TYR A 54 0.39 -9.78 5.35
N TYR A 55 0.10 -9.22 4.18
CA TYR A 55 -1.22 -9.15 3.57
C TYR A 55 -1.18 -9.74 2.17
N GLU A 56 -2.10 -10.67 1.87
CA GLU A 56 -2.28 -11.26 0.56
C GLU A 56 -3.32 -10.46 -0.23
N VAL A 57 -2.89 -9.88 -1.34
CA VAL A 57 -3.70 -8.94 -2.12
C VAL A 57 -4.94 -9.61 -2.71
N ALA A 58 -4.78 -10.79 -3.30
CA ALA A 58 -5.87 -11.48 -4.01
C ALA A 58 -6.99 -11.96 -3.09
N SER A 59 -6.67 -12.31 -1.83
CA SER A 59 -7.63 -12.92 -0.90
C SER A 59 -8.04 -12.01 0.25
N GLY A 60 -7.31 -10.92 0.48
CA GLY A 60 -7.47 -10.05 1.64
C GLY A 60 -7.11 -10.69 2.97
N ARG A 61 -6.38 -11.82 2.95
CA ARG A 61 -5.94 -12.53 4.15
C ARG A 61 -4.64 -11.98 4.68
N THR A 62 -4.51 -11.97 5.99
CA THR A 62 -3.29 -11.60 6.70
C THR A 62 -2.58 -12.85 7.22
N TYR A 63 -1.27 -12.74 7.36
CA TYR A 63 -0.41 -13.83 7.83
C TYR A 63 0.64 -13.29 8.80
N SER A 64 1.00 -14.12 9.79
CA SER A 64 2.13 -13.84 10.66
C SER A 64 3.45 -14.19 9.98
N LEU A 65 4.54 -13.58 10.45
CA LEU A 65 5.89 -13.88 9.95
C LEU A 65 6.20 -15.39 10.05
N ALA A 66 5.84 -16.02 11.18
CA ALA A 66 6.06 -17.44 11.39
C ALA A 66 5.29 -18.32 10.37
N GLN A 67 4.08 -17.93 9.97
CA GLN A 67 3.33 -18.64 8.94
C GLN A 67 4.01 -18.52 7.57
N VAL A 68 4.49 -17.34 7.22
CA VAL A 68 5.19 -17.09 5.95
C VAL A 68 6.48 -17.90 5.90
N MET A 69 7.31 -17.83 6.94
CA MET A 69 8.58 -18.57 7.02
C MET A 69 8.42 -20.09 6.95
N ARG A 70 7.30 -20.64 7.46
CA ARG A 70 7.07 -22.10 7.48
C ARG A 70 6.40 -22.65 6.22
N ARG A 71 5.80 -21.80 5.37
CA ARG A 71 4.99 -22.23 4.23
C ARG A 71 5.61 -21.76 2.91
N ALA A 72 6.20 -22.70 2.17
CA ALA A 72 6.80 -22.44 0.85
C ALA A 72 5.85 -21.73 -0.13
N LYS A 73 4.54 -22.03 -0.07
CA LYS A 73 3.53 -21.33 -0.88
C LYS A 73 3.44 -19.84 -0.57
N LEU A 74 3.58 -19.44 0.70
CA LEU A 74 3.53 -18.03 1.11
C LEU A 74 4.83 -17.31 0.75
N GLN A 75 5.98 -17.97 0.91
CA GLN A 75 7.27 -17.41 0.47
C GLN A 75 7.32 -17.13 -1.03
N ARG A 76 6.77 -18.03 -1.86
CA ARG A 76 6.66 -17.79 -3.30
C ARG A 76 5.78 -16.58 -3.63
N LYS A 77 4.71 -16.37 -2.85
CA LYS A 77 3.82 -15.20 -3.00
C LYS A 77 4.48 -13.91 -2.53
N GLU A 78 5.33 -13.97 -1.52
CA GLU A 78 6.16 -12.83 -1.11
C GLU A 78 7.12 -12.46 -2.24
N ALA A 79 7.82 -13.46 -2.80
CA ALA A 79 8.76 -13.25 -3.90
C ALA A 79 8.08 -12.72 -5.18
N SER A 80 6.81 -13.07 -5.46
CA SER A 80 6.05 -12.55 -6.60
C SER A 80 5.41 -11.18 -6.35
N GLY A 81 5.38 -10.70 -5.10
CA GLY A 81 4.71 -9.46 -4.73
C GLY A 81 3.19 -9.57 -4.53
N ASP A 82 2.65 -10.80 -4.46
CA ASP A 82 1.23 -11.06 -4.13
C ASP A 82 0.98 -11.03 -2.61
N LEU A 83 2.05 -11.23 -1.83
CA LEU A 83 2.06 -11.12 -0.39
C LEU A 83 2.97 -9.95 0.00
N VAL A 84 2.36 -8.89 0.52
CA VAL A 84 3.03 -7.63 0.84
C VAL A 84 3.22 -7.48 2.34
N GLN A 85 4.35 -6.92 2.75
CA GLN A 85 4.62 -6.67 4.17
C GLN A 85 3.75 -5.54 4.70
N LEU A 86 3.21 -5.73 5.90
CA LEU A 86 2.48 -4.70 6.62
C LEU A 86 3.45 -3.69 7.25
N PRO A 87 3.18 -2.39 7.13
CA PRO A 87 4.01 -1.36 7.76
C PRO A 87 3.93 -1.43 9.28
N ALA A 88 4.89 -0.78 9.94
CA ALA A 88 4.80 -0.47 11.37
C ALA A 88 3.78 0.67 11.54
N GLY A 89 2.56 0.31 11.90
CA GLY A 89 1.43 1.22 12.06
C GLY A 89 0.19 0.43 12.44
N SER A 90 -0.72 1.06 13.18
CA SER A 90 -2.00 0.45 13.55
C SER A 90 -2.94 0.36 12.37
N ASP A 91 -2.92 1.36 11.48
CA ASP A 91 -3.76 1.41 10.29
C ASP A 91 -2.90 1.51 9.04
N TYR A 92 -3.34 0.82 7.99
CA TYR A 92 -2.63 0.75 6.74
C TYR A 92 -3.57 0.73 5.54
N LEU A 93 -3.07 1.24 4.43
CA LEU A 93 -3.70 1.17 3.13
C LEU A 93 -2.93 0.20 2.24
N VAL A 94 -3.66 -0.62 1.50
CA VAL A 94 -3.13 -1.51 0.46
C VAL A 94 -3.42 -0.86 -0.88
N VAL A 95 -2.41 -0.71 -1.72
CA VAL A 95 -2.55 -0.07 -3.02
C VAL A 95 -1.93 -0.90 -4.14
N ARG A 96 -2.48 -0.75 -5.34
CA ARG A 96 -1.78 -1.04 -6.60
C ARG A 96 -1.11 0.24 -7.05
N GLU A 97 0.20 0.17 -7.24
CA GLU A 97 1.01 1.31 -7.66
C GLU A 97 1.23 1.25 -9.17
N TYR A 98 0.91 2.33 -9.86
CA TYR A 98 1.07 2.49 -11.29
C TYR A 98 1.98 3.68 -11.60
N GLN A 99 2.74 3.60 -12.68
CA GLN A 99 3.43 4.73 -13.28
C GLN A 99 3.30 4.65 -14.79
N SER A 100 2.94 5.75 -15.43
CA SER A 100 2.72 5.83 -16.88
C SER A 100 1.71 4.77 -17.39
N GLY A 101 0.72 4.44 -16.55
CA GLY A 101 -0.29 3.41 -16.83
C GLY A 101 0.16 1.96 -16.62
N ARG A 102 1.45 1.71 -16.35
CA ARG A 102 1.99 0.37 -16.07
C ARG A 102 1.90 0.05 -14.58
N LEU A 103 1.41 -1.16 -14.25
CA LEU A 103 1.44 -1.67 -12.88
C LEU A 103 2.89 -1.93 -12.46
N LEU A 104 3.30 -1.30 -11.37
CA LEU A 104 4.60 -1.49 -10.73
C LEU A 104 4.56 -2.58 -9.68
N GLY A 105 3.44 -2.71 -8.97
CA GLY A 105 3.21 -3.76 -7.99
C GLY A 105 2.18 -3.38 -6.93
N HIS A 106 2.10 -4.22 -5.90
CA HIS A 106 1.26 -3.98 -4.73
C HIS A 106 2.11 -3.50 -3.56
N ARG A 107 1.58 -2.62 -2.73
CA ARG A 107 2.25 -2.11 -1.54
C ARG A 107 1.27 -1.89 -0.39
N CYS A 108 1.79 -1.96 0.83
CA CYS A 108 1.10 -1.43 2.01
C CYS A 108 1.82 -0.19 2.49
N TYR A 109 1.06 0.85 2.83
CA TYR A 109 1.57 2.07 3.44
C TYR A 109 0.85 2.31 4.76
N SER A 110 1.57 2.84 5.75
CA SER A 110 0.93 3.28 7.00
C SER A 110 0.01 4.45 6.66
N VAL A 111 -1.16 4.52 7.28
CA VAL A 111 -2.03 5.70 7.15
C VAL A 111 -1.29 6.97 7.60
N ASP A 112 -0.39 6.87 8.58
CA ASP A 112 0.43 8.00 9.04
C ASP A 112 1.34 8.57 7.94
N MET A 113 1.73 7.77 6.94
CA MET A 113 2.51 8.23 5.80
C MET A 113 1.76 9.29 4.98
N LEU A 114 0.41 9.27 4.99
CA LEU A 114 -0.38 10.23 4.24
C LEU A 114 -0.15 11.67 4.71
N ALA A 115 0.27 11.87 5.97
CA ALA A 115 0.66 13.19 6.48
C ALA A 115 1.95 13.74 5.84
N GLN A 116 2.76 12.88 5.21
CA GLN A 116 4.00 13.25 4.52
C GLN A 116 3.80 13.52 3.03
N ILE A 117 2.62 13.15 2.50
CA ILE A 117 2.27 13.39 1.10
C ILE A 117 1.90 14.86 0.93
N ARG A 118 2.48 15.51 -0.07
CA ARG A 118 2.28 16.95 -0.31
C ARG A 118 0.90 17.22 -0.89
N GLU A 119 0.53 16.44 -1.89
CA GLU A 119 -0.73 16.58 -2.59
C GLU A 119 -1.27 15.21 -3.00
N ILE A 120 -2.56 15.00 -2.77
CA ILE A 120 -3.31 13.86 -3.28
C ILE A 120 -4.36 14.40 -4.23
N LYS A 121 -4.28 14.01 -5.49
CA LYS A 121 -5.29 14.32 -6.50
C LYS A 121 -6.10 13.07 -6.81
N ILE A 122 -7.42 13.16 -6.70
CA ILE A 122 -8.34 12.09 -7.07
C ILE A 122 -8.52 12.12 -8.59
N LEU A 123 -8.41 10.95 -9.22
CA LEU A 123 -8.52 10.76 -10.68
C LEU A 123 -9.87 10.20 -11.09
#